data_AF-A0A949UHI4-F1
#
_entry.id   AF-A0A949UHI4-F1
#
_cell.length_a   1.000
_cell.length_b   1.000
_cell.length_c   1.000
_cell.angle_alpha   90.00
_cell.angle_beta   90.00
_cell.angle_gamma   90.00
#
_symmetry.space_group_name_H-M   'P 1'
#
loop_
_entity.id
_entity.type
_entity.pdbx_description
1 polymer ?
#
loop_
_entity_poly.entity_id
_entity_poly.type
_entity_poly.pdbx_seq_one_letter_code
_entity_poly.pdbx_strand_id
1 'polypeptide(L)'
;MKARQLLLLVCIFALATSAYARQFAVVADNDNTSTNLTSAELVKIFSGHTRTWADGKPVKIILRDPNSAEMELAARKLFNMTGDQARAFARAHSDIMTIADSDEAVIRFVATTRGAIGLVDLYSLTKDVSVIKVDGKLPVEQGYFLRGN
;
A
#
# COMPACT_ATOMS: atom_id res chain seq x y z
N MET A 1 12.10 41.20 -26.80
CA MET A 1 10.78 40.52 -26.69
C MET A 1 10.85 38.99 -26.80
N LYS A 2 11.83 38.39 -27.51
CA LYS A 2 11.91 36.93 -27.72
C LYS A 2 12.39 36.10 -26.50
N ALA A 3 13.23 36.67 -25.62
CA ALA A 3 13.76 35.95 -24.45
C ALA A 3 12.71 35.72 -23.34
N ARG A 4 11.73 36.63 -23.20
CA ARG A 4 10.66 36.54 -22.19
C ARG A 4 9.63 35.47 -22.55
N GLN A 5 9.39 35.27 -23.86
CA GLN A 5 8.55 34.18 -24.38
C GLN A 5 9.25 32.82 -24.30
N LEU A 6 10.57 32.77 -24.48
CA LEU A 6 11.37 31.55 -24.31
C LEU A 6 11.40 31.09 -22.85
N LEU A 7 11.48 32.02 -21.89
CA LEU A 7 11.48 31.71 -20.46
C LEU A 7 10.13 31.13 -19.97
N LEU A 8 9.01 31.62 -20.52
CA LEU A 8 7.67 31.12 -20.18
C LEU A 8 7.42 29.70 -20.71
N LEU A 9 8.03 29.32 -21.84
CA LEU A 9 7.92 27.98 -22.41
C LEU A 9 8.73 26.92 -21.64
N VAL A 10 9.86 27.29 -21.03
CA VAL A 10 10.67 26.37 -20.21
C VAL A 10 10.02 26.11 -18.84
N CYS A 11 9.34 27.10 -18.25
CA CYS A 11 8.65 26.92 -16.96
C CYS A 11 7.41 26.02 -17.03
N ILE A 12 6.74 25.90 -18.19
CA ILE A 12 5.55 25.06 -18.35
C ILE A 12 5.92 23.57 -18.48
N PHE A 13 7.11 23.23 -18.98
CA PHE A 13 7.57 21.84 -19.09
C PHE A 13 8.08 21.24 -17.77
N ALA A 14 8.43 22.08 -16.78
CA ALA A 14 8.97 21.63 -15.50
C ALA A 14 7.92 21.16 -14.47
N LEU A 15 6.62 21.29 -14.77
CA LEU A 15 5.51 20.95 -13.87
C LEU A 15 4.73 19.71 -14.27
N ALA A 16 5.19 18.96 -15.27
CA ALA A 16 4.67 17.62 -15.54
C ALA A 16 5.24 16.61 -14.52
N THR A 17 4.98 16.82 -13.22
CA THR A 17 5.06 15.73 -12.25
C THR A 17 4.05 14.70 -12.71
N SER A 18 4.54 13.65 -13.34
CA SER A 18 3.71 12.53 -13.75
C SER A 18 3.20 11.91 -12.45
N ALA A 19 1.98 12.26 -12.05
CA ALA A 19 1.24 11.51 -11.05
C ALA A 19 0.92 10.17 -11.72
N TYR A 20 1.89 9.26 -11.72
CA TYR A 20 1.63 7.88 -12.10
C TYR A 20 0.58 7.39 -11.11
N ALA A 21 -0.61 7.10 -11.60
CA ALA A 21 -1.68 6.53 -10.80
C ALA A 21 -1.18 5.16 -10.31
N ARG A 22 -0.59 5.15 -9.11
CA ARG A 22 -0.04 3.93 -8.53
C ARG A 22 -1.17 2.98 -8.21
N GLN A 23 -0.96 1.72 -8.54
CA GLN A 23 -1.92 0.66 -8.34
C GLN A 23 -1.32 -0.29 -7.32
N PHE A 24 -1.93 -0.35 -6.13
CA PHE A 24 -1.39 -1.17 -5.06
C PHE A 24 -1.92 -2.60 -5.10
N ALA A 25 -1.07 -3.57 -4.80
CA ALA A 25 -1.47 -4.93 -4.51
C ALA A 25 -1.43 -5.19 -3.00
N VAL A 26 -2.50 -5.82 -2.49
CA VAL A 26 -2.48 -6.41 -1.16
C VAL A 26 -1.83 -7.77 -1.28
N VAL A 27 -0.77 -7.99 -0.52
CA VAL A 27 -0.01 -9.24 -0.53
C VAL A 27 -0.02 -9.87 0.85
N ALA A 28 0.07 -11.19 0.91
CA ALA A 28 0.26 -11.92 2.15
C ALA A 28 1.31 -13.02 1.98
N ASP A 29 1.73 -13.61 3.10
CA ASP A 29 2.57 -14.79 3.06
C ASP A 29 1.90 -15.94 2.28
N ASN A 30 2.69 -16.81 1.66
CA ASN A 30 2.15 -17.89 0.82
C ASN A 30 1.36 -18.95 1.60
N ASP A 31 1.52 -19.02 2.92
CA ASP A 31 0.76 -19.94 3.79
C ASP A 31 -0.55 -19.31 4.31
N ASN A 32 -0.88 -18.09 3.87
CA ASN A 32 -2.14 -17.43 4.22
C ASN A 32 -3.29 -18.01 3.37
N THR A 33 -4.34 -18.48 4.03
CA THR A 33 -5.49 -19.10 3.35
C THR A 33 -6.50 -18.08 2.81
N SER A 34 -6.34 -16.79 3.14
CA SER A 34 -7.26 -15.73 2.73
C SER A 34 -7.01 -15.32 1.28
N THR A 35 -7.82 -15.82 0.35
CA THR A 35 -7.69 -15.44 -1.07
C THR A 35 -8.42 -14.13 -1.41
N ASN A 36 -9.31 -13.67 -0.54
CA ASN A 36 -10.13 -12.49 -0.72
C ASN A 36 -10.46 -11.82 0.61
N LEU A 37 -10.44 -10.50 0.64
CA LEU A 37 -10.95 -9.66 1.73
C LEU A 37 -11.95 -8.66 1.16
N THR A 38 -12.95 -8.30 1.95
CA THR A 38 -13.73 -7.10 1.68
C THR A 38 -12.91 -5.86 2.01
N SER A 39 -13.22 -4.72 1.38
CA SER A 39 -12.59 -3.44 1.73
C SER A 39 -12.77 -3.09 3.22
N ALA A 40 -13.91 -3.46 3.81
CA ALA A 40 -14.17 -3.23 5.23
C ALA A 40 -13.27 -4.10 6.15
N GLU A 41 -13.04 -5.37 5.80
CA GLU A 41 -12.10 -6.23 6.52
C GLU A 41 -10.67 -5.73 6.38
N LEU A 42 -10.29 -5.30 5.18
CA LEU A 42 -8.97 -4.74 4.93
C LEU A 42 -8.71 -3.49 5.78
N VAL A 43 -9.68 -2.56 5.85
CA VAL A 43 -9.61 -1.39 6.75
C VAL A 43 -9.49 -1.80 8.21
N LYS A 44 -10.26 -2.79 8.68
CA LYS A 44 -10.17 -3.29 10.07
C LYS A 44 -8.80 -3.90 10.38
N ILE A 45 -8.20 -4.60 9.43
CA ILE A 45 -6.84 -5.14 9.57
C ILE A 45 -5.84 -3.99 9.68
N PHE A 46 -5.81 -3.06 8.72
CA PHE A 46 -4.80 -1.99 8.68
C PHE A 46 -4.96 -0.98 9.82
N SER A 47 -6.17 -0.79 10.35
CA SER A 47 -6.43 0.01 11.55
C SER A 47 -6.19 -0.74 12.87
N GLY A 48 -5.71 -1.99 12.84
CA GLY A 48 -5.38 -2.77 14.03
C GLY A 48 -6.57 -3.33 14.81
N HIS A 49 -7.80 -3.20 14.30
CA HIS A 49 -8.99 -3.79 14.93
C HIS A 49 -9.02 -5.31 14.78
N THR A 50 -8.57 -5.82 13.64
CA THR A 50 -8.42 -7.26 13.40
C THR A 50 -6.94 -7.63 13.51
N ARG A 51 -6.58 -8.34 14.58
CA ARG A 51 -5.18 -8.68 14.91
C ARG A 51 -4.85 -10.17 14.74
N THR A 52 -5.84 -10.97 14.37
CA THR A 52 -5.70 -12.41 14.15
C THR A 52 -6.48 -12.80 12.89
N TRP A 53 -5.88 -13.66 12.08
CA TRP A 53 -6.53 -14.32 10.95
C TRP A 53 -7.56 -15.34 11.44
N ALA A 54 -8.45 -15.78 10.54
CA ALA A 54 -9.47 -16.78 10.85
C ALA A 54 -8.88 -18.15 11.27
N ASP A 55 -7.64 -18.45 10.84
CA ASP A 55 -6.88 -19.64 11.23
C ASP A 55 -6.15 -19.48 12.58
N GLY A 56 -6.31 -18.34 13.26
CA GLY A 56 -5.72 -18.03 14.56
C GLY A 56 -4.31 -17.45 14.52
N LYS A 57 -3.67 -17.33 13.33
CA LYS A 57 -2.34 -16.71 13.23
C LYS A 57 -2.42 -15.21 13.54
N PRO A 58 -1.44 -14.62 14.24
CA PRO A 58 -1.39 -13.17 14.44
C PRO A 58 -1.17 -12.46 13.10
N VAL A 59 -1.84 -11.32 12.91
CA VAL A 59 -1.65 -10.46 11.75
C VAL A 59 -0.40 -9.60 11.97
N LYS A 60 0.49 -9.56 10.98
CA LYS A 60 1.64 -8.64 10.93
C LYS A 60 1.53 -7.76 9.70
N ILE A 61 1.48 -6.45 9.87
CA ILE A 61 1.25 -5.49 8.80
C ILE A 61 2.58 -4.89 8.37
N ILE A 62 2.94 -5.05 7.10
CA ILE A 62 4.18 -4.52 6.53
C ILE A 62 3.83 -3.49 5.46
N LEU A 63 4.31 -2.26 5.62
CA LEU A 63 4.04 -1.18 4.66
C LEU A 63 5.29 -0.34 4.43
N ARG A 64 5.38 0.31 3.27
CA ARG A 64 6.28 1.47 3.11
C ARG A 64 5.84 2.64 3.98
N ASP A 65 6.69 3.66 4.11
CA ASP A 65 6.34 4.88 4.84
C ASP A 65 5.01 5.45 4.31
N PRO A 66 3.92 5.46 5.12
CA PRO A 66 2.62 5.92 4.66
C PRO A 66 2.57 7.43 4.42
N ASN A 67 3.61 8.18 4.80
CA ASN A 67 3.76 9.60 4.46
C ASN A 67 4.50 9.87 3.15
N SER A 68 4.95 8.83 2.46
CA SER A 68 5.44 8.99 1.09
C SER A 68 4.30 9.45 0.18
N ALA A 69 4.63 10.24 -0.85
CA ALA A 69 3.63 10.76 -1.79
C ALA A 69 2.85 9.61 -2.47
N GLU A 70 3.54 8.50 -2.71
CA GLU A 70 2.99 7.30 -3.32
C GLU A 70 1.94 6.63 -2.43
N MET A 71 2.14 6.62 -1.10
CA MET A 71 1.27 5.94 -0.14
C MET A 71 0.08 6.77 0.33
N GLU A 72 -0.04 8.02 -0.12
CA GLU A 72 -1.09 8.95 0.33
C GLU A 72 -2.52 8.39 0.11
N LEU A 73 -2.74 7.72 -1.03
CA LEU A 73 -3.99 7.02 -1.31
C LEU A 73 -4.29 5.93 -0.27
N ALA A 74 -3.28 5.13 0.06
CA ALA A 74 -3.39 4.03 1.01
C ALA A 74 -3.63 4.56 2.43
N ALA A 75 -2.91 5.61 2.84
CA ALA A 75 -3.13 6.30 4.11
C ALA A 75 -4.60 6.74 4.27
N ARG A 76 -5.17 7.37 3.23
CA ARG A 76 -6.58 7.77 3.23
C ARG A 76 -7.54 6.57 3.24
N LYS A 77 -7.36 5.61 2.34
CA LYS A 77 -8.33 4.50 2.16
C LYS A 77 -8.30 3.47 3.28
N LEU A 78 -7.11 3.15 3.81
CA LEU A 78 -6.93 2.07 4.80
C LEU A 78 -6.98 2.57 6.24
N PHE A 79 -6.47 3.78 6.50
CA PHE A 79 -6.38 4.31 7.85
C PHE A 79 -7.33 5.47 8.11
N ASN A 80 -7.91 6.07 7.06
CA ASN A 80 -8.66 7.33 7.14
C ASN A 80 -7.85 8.45 7.83
N MET A 81 -6.57 8.52 7.51
CA MET A 81 -5.58 9.42 8.12
C MET A 81 -4.77 10.13 7.03
N THR A 82 -4.15 11.26 7.41
CA THR A 82 -3.05 11.82 6.60
C THR A 82 -1.82 10.90 6.66
N GLY A 83 -0.88 11.07 5.73
CA GLY A 83 0.36 10.29 5.71
C GLY A 83 1.14 10.38 7.02
N ASP A 84 1.29 11.59 7.58
CA ASP A 84 1.97 11.82 8.85
C ASP A 84 1.27 11.13 10.03
N GLN A 85 -0.07 11.19 10.08
CA GLN A 85 -0.89 10.52 11.09
C GLN A 85 -0.77 8.99 10.97
N ALA A 86 -0.85 8.44 9.76
CA ALA A 86 -0.70 7.02 9.51
C ALA A 86 0.70 6.52 9.87
N ARG A 87 1.74 7.32 9.63
CA ARG A 87 3.12 6.98 10.03
C ARG A 87 3.28 6.99 11.55
N ALA A 88 2.71 7.99 12.22
CA ALA A 88 2.69 8.03 13.69
C ALA A 88 1.92 6.85 14.28
N PHE A 89 0.77 6.49 13.69
CA PHE A 89 -0.02 5.33 14.07
C PHE A 89 0.78 4.03 13.91
N ALA A 90 1.45 3.82 12.78
CA ALA A 90 2.26 2.63 12.54
C ALA A 90 3.44 2.51 13.52
N ARG A 91 4.08 3.63 13.87
CA ARG A 91 5.14 3.66 14.90
C ARG A 91 4.61 3.33 16.29
N ALA A 92 3.42 3.81 16.64
CA ALA A 92 2.77 3.52 17.92
C ALA A 92 2.33 2.05 18.04
N HIS A 93 2.06 1.37 16.92
CA HIS A 93 1.64 -0.04 16.86
C HIS A 93 2.76 -0.95 16.31
N SER A 94 4.01 -0.68 16.71
CA SER A 94 5.19 -1.43 16.25
C SER A 94 5.20 -2.92 16.64
N ASP A 95 4.31 -3.33 17.54
CA ASP A 95 4.08 -4.72 17.92
C ASP A 95 3.37 -5.54 16.83
N ILE A 96 2.60 -4.88 15.96
CA ILE A 96 1.89 -5.51 14.83
C ILE A 96 2.23 -4.90 13.47
N MET A 97 2.82 -3.70 13.42
CA MET A 97 3.15 -2.99 12.18
C MET A 97 4.67 -2.81 12.02
N THR A 98 5.14 -2.90 10.78
CA THR A 98 6.53 -2.62 10.42
C THR A 98 6.57 -1.73 9.19
N ILE A 99 7.31 -0.63 9.30
CA ILE A 99 7.60 0.26 8.18
C ILE A 99 8.87 -0.24 7.49
N ALA A 100 8.78 -0.54 6.20
CA ALA A 100 9.89 -0.99 5.36
C ALA A 100 10.32 0.09 4.38
N ASP A 101 11.59 0.08 3.98
CA ASP A 101 12.17 1.14 3.16
C ASP A 101 11.83 1.04 1.66
N SER A 102 11.36 -0.12 1.19
CA SER A 102 11.05 -0.36 -0.23
C SER A 102 10.00 -1.47 -0.43
N ASP A 103 9.46 -1.61 -1.64
CA ASP A 103 8.51 -2.70 -1.94
C ASP A 103 9.19 -4.07 -1.88
N GLU A 104 10.46 -4.16 -2.30
CA GLU A 104 11.27 -5.38 -2.19
C GLU A 104 11.45 -5.78 -0.72
N ALA A 105 11.64 -4.79 0.16
CA ALA A 105 11.70 -5.03 1.59
C ALA A 105 10.34 -5.50 2.14
N VAL A 106 9.22 -4.89 1.72
CA VAL A 106 7.87 -5.35 2.08
C VAL A 106 7.66 -6.80 1.66
N ILE A 107 7.96 -7.15 0.40
CA ILE A 107 7.81 -8.51 -0.14
C ILE A 107 8.65 -9.50 0.65
N ARG A 108 9.93 -9.18 0.89
CA ARG A 108 10.81 -10.04 1.69
C ARG A 108 10.24 -10.27 3.08
N PHE A 109 9.82 -9.22 3.79
CA PHE A 109 9.24 -9.37 5.12
C PHE A 109 7.97 -10.20 5.11
N VAL A 110 7.08 -9.97 4.14
CA VAL A 110 5.83 -10.73 3.99
C VAL A 110 6.13 -12.20 3.70
N ALA A 111 7.04 -12.48 2.78
CA ALA A 111 7.43 -13.85 2.40
C ALA A 111 8.05 -14.63 3.57
N THR A 112 8.78 -13.97 4.47
CA THR A 112 9.47 -14.62 5.60
C THR A 112 8.71 -14.56 6.92
N THR A 113 7.58 -13.84 6.99
CA THR A 113 6.82 -13.63 8.23
C THR A 113 5.44 -14.24 8.11
N ARG A 114 5.21 -15.33 8.85
CA ARG A 114 3.92 -16.02 8.83
C ARG A 114 2.81 -15.13 9.40
N GLY A 115 1.66 -15.08 8.71
CA GLY A 115 0.55 -14.20 9.05
C GLY A 115 0.76 -12.75 8.62
N ALA A 116 1.76 -12.47 7.79
CA ALA A 116 2.01 -11.12 7.31
C ALA A 116 1.07 -10.74 6.17
N ILE A 117 0.69 -9.47 6.18
CA ILE A 117 0.00 -8.77 5.10
C ILE A 117 0.79 -7.51 4.78
N GLY A 118 0.91 -7.17 3.50
CA GLY A 118 1.57 -5.96 3.08
C GLY A 118 0.92 -5.28 1.90
N LEU A 119 1.45 -4.08 1.62
CA LEU A 119 1.00 -3.25 0.51
C LEU A 119 2.19 -2.85 -0.35
N VAL A 120 2.14 -3.21 -1.63
CA VAL A 120 3.21 -2.91 -2.60
C VAL A 120 2.64 -2.38 -3.90
N ASP A 121 3.47 -1.71 -4.70
CA ASP A 121 3.13 -1.41 -6.09
C ASP A 121 2.89 -2.73 -6.85
N LEU A 122 1.85 -2.78 -7.69
CA LEU A 122 1.52 -3.90 -8.56
C LEU A 122 2.74 -4.38 -9.37
N TYR A 123 3.58 -3.46 -9.85
CA TYR A 123 4.76 -3.78 -10.66
C TYR A 123 5.92 -4.36 -9.85
N SER A 124 5.83 -4.33 -8.52
CA SER A 124 6.83 -4.92 -7.63
C SER A 124 6.53 -6.38 -7.30
N LEU A 125 5.36 -6.91 -7.68
CA LEU A 125 4.94 -8.26 -7.32
C LEU A 125 5.93 -9.34 -7.79
N THR A 126 6.23 -10.27 -6.89
CA THR A 126 6.98 -11.50 -7.17
C THR A 126 6.16 -12.73 -6.79
N LYS A 127 6.64 -13.92 -7.14
CA LYS A 127 6.04 -15.21 -6.76
C LYS A 127 6.25 -15.59 -5.28
N ASP A 128 6.99 -14.78 -4.52
CA ASP A 128 7.36 -15.09 -3.13
C ASP A 128 6.23 -14.75 -2.15
N VAL A 129 5.19 -14.07 -2.63
CA VAL A 129 4.01 -13.66 -1.86
C VAL A 129 2.73 -13.99 -2.62
N SER A 130 1.65 -14.18 -1.88
CA SER A 130 0.32 -14.39 -2.44
C SER A 130 -0.41 -13.06 -2.59
N VAL A 131 -1.17 -12.88 -3.67
CA VAL A 131 -2.00 -11.68 -3.88
C VAL A 131 -3.39 -11.93 -3.31
N ILE A 132 -3.85 -11.05 -2.42
CA ILE A 132 -5.20 -11.08 -1.86
C ILE A 132 -6.11 -10.20 -2.71
N LYS A 133 -7.23 -10.75 -3.18
CA LYS A 133 -8.27 -9.97 -3.85
C LYS A 133 -8.96 -9.05 -2.85
N VAL A 134 -9.38 -7.86 -3.30
CA VAL A 134 -10.19 -6.94 -2.51
C VAL A 134 -11.55 -6.78 -3.17
N ASP A 135 -12.62 -7.09 -2.45
CA ASP A 135 -13.99 -7.15 -2.97
C ASP A 135 -14.12 -8.01 -4.23
N GLY A 136 -13.43 -9.16 -4.24
CA GLY A 136 -13.40 -10.09 -5.36
C GLY A 136 -12.51 -9.66 -6.54
N LYS A 137 -11.84 -8.51 -6.44
CA LYS A 137 -11.07 -7.91 -7.53
C LYS A 137 -9.56 -7.97 -7.29
N LEU A 138 -8.81 -8.24 -8.34
CA LEU A 138 -7.38 -8.09 -8.45
C LEU A 138 -7.01 -6.63 -8.70
N PRO A 139 -5.73 -6.24 -8.44
CA PRO A 139 -5.31 -4.86 -8.56
C PRO A 139 -5.67 -4.23 -9.89
N VAL A 140 -5.47 -4.93 -11.02
CA VAL A 140 -5.70 -4.45 -12.40
C VAL A 140 -7.18 -4.25 -12.77
N GLU A 141 -8.11 -4.84 -12.02
CA GLU A 141 -9.52 -4.83 -12.38
C GLU A 141 -10.19 -3.47 -12.12
N GLN A 142 -11.25 -3.17 -12.87
CA GLN A 142 -11.99 -1.93 -12.68
C GLN A 142 -12.74 -1.94 -11.34
N GLY A 143 -12.72 -0.79 -10.66
CA GLY A 143 -13.34 -0.65 -9.35
C GLY A 143 -12.61 -1.39 -8.23
N TYR A 144 -11.32 -1.72 -8.41
CA TYR A 144 -10.48 -2.23 -7.33
C TYR A 144 -10.24 -1.13 -6.27
N PHE A 145 -10.34 -1.50 -4.99
CA PHE A 145 -10.38 -0.56 -3.88
C PHE A 145 -9.15 0.34 -3.80
N LEU A 146 -7.94 -0.18 -4.03
CA LEU A 146 -6.68 0.57 -3.89
C LEU A 146 -6.10 1.07 -5.23
N ARG A 147 -6.98 1.27 -6.23
CA ARG A 147 -6.61 1.93 -7.47
C ARG A 147 -6.55 3.44 -7.27
N GLY A 148 -5.47 4.08 -7.73
CA GLY A 148 -5.36 5.53 -7.86
C GLY A 148 -6.26 6.05 -8.98
N ASN A 149 -6.82 7.24 -8.77
CA ASN A 149 -7.63 7.94 -9.78
C ASN A 149 -6.74 8.67 -10.78
#